data_AF-A0A424YUW3-F1
#
_entry.id   AF-A0A424YUW3-F1
#
_cell.length_a   1.000
_cell.length_b   1.000
_cell.length_c   1.000
_cell.angle_alpha   90.00
_cell.angle_beta   90.00
_cell.angle_gamma   90.00
#
_symmetry.space_group_name_H-M   'P 1'
#
loop_
_entity.id
_entity.type
_entity.pdbx_description
1 polymer ?
#
loop_
_entity_poly.entity_id
_entity_poly.type
_entity_poly.pdbx_seq_one_letter_code
_entity_poly.pdbx_strand_id
1 'polypeptide(L)'
;ELESDLVTEKEKLDQYQQDLTIVKDKLDSVSKKHKDKKSGLNNNYIDLKAKHGILKEKMDETEAMLEALDTKQEQLNNIKSKLNSLQDKKKEVVKEKEYLQSAVRTTFNENINHIKDIIGFENIKNVRLEVLNDKYNLVVVREEEKKPDRYSLQTLSTSELEVVGLIVMLSGYLAYKVNEKFPVLILDELTYLDVDRLTKLMDYLQQKVESIILTKLPEGNLNVSANFQVLDSDL
;
A
#
# COMPACT_ATOMS: atom_id res chain seq x y z
N GLU A 1 -29.81 -116.95 42.51
CA GLU A 1 -30.43 -115.61 42.33
C GLU A 1 -29.46 -114.49 42.71
N LEU A 2 -28.96 -114.42 43.95
CA LEU A 2 -28.00 -113.37 44.37
C LEU A 2 -26.70 -113.25 43.54
N GLU A 3 -26.15 -114.35 43.01
CA GLU A 3 -24.93 -114.29 42.17
C GLU A 3 -25.18 -113.74 40.76
N SER A 4 -26.39 -113.92 40.20
CA SER A 4 -26.76 -113.40 38.88
C SER A 4 -26.90 -111.89 38.92
N ASP A 5 -27.61 -111.38 39.93
CA ASP A 5 -27.83 -109.94 40.13
C ASP A 5 -26.50 -109.21 40.39
N LEU A 6 -25.54 -109.86 41.07
CA LEU A 6 -24.22 -109.29 41.36
C LEU A 6 -23.32 -109.22 40.12
N VAL A 7 -23.50 -110.13 39.16
CA VAL A 7 -22.84 -110.06 37.85
C VAL A 7 -23.46 -108.96 36.99
N THR A 8 -24.79 -108.87 36.94
CA THR A 8 -25.48 -107.83 36.16
C THR A 8 -25.17 -106.43 36.69
N GLU A 9 -25.06 -106.26 38.00
CA GLU A 9 -24.72 -104.96 38.59
C GLU A 9 -23.24 -104.61 38.48
N LYS A 10 -22.33 -105.61 38.42
CA LYS A 10 -20.93 -105.40 38.05
C LYS A 10 -20.79 -104.98 36.58
N GLU A 11 -21.52 -105.61 35.67
CA GLU A 11 -21.54 -105.22 34.25
C GLU A 11 -22.09 -103.80 34.06
N LYS A 12 -23.14 -103.42 34.78
CA LYS A 12 -23.63 -102.03 34.79
C LYS A 12 -22.60 -101.08 35.40
N LEU A 13 -21.88 -101.47 36.46
CA LEU A 13 -20.84 -100.65 37.07
C LEU A 13 -19.67 -100.42 36.10
N ASP A 14 -19.24 -101.45 35.37
CA ASP A 14 -18.19 -101.36 34.34
C ASP A 14 -18.66 -100.50 33.15
N GLN A 15 -19.91 -100.65 32.73
CA GLN A 15 -20.53 -99.80 31.70
C GLN A 15 -20.57 -98.34 32.16
N TYR A 16 -21.01 -98.09 33.40
CA TYR A 16 -21.01 -96.73 33.96
C TYR A 16 -19.61 -96.18 34.12
N GLN A 17 -18.60 -96.98 34.47
CA GLN A 17 -17.20 -96.54 34.53
C GLN A 17 -16.65 -96.21 33.14
N GLN A 18 -16.98 -96.98 32.11
CA GLN A 18 -16.65 -96.66 30.72
C GLN A 18 -17.32 -95.36 30.26
N ASP A 19 -18.62 -95.21 30.51
CA ASP A 19 -19.36 -93.99 30.17
C ASP A 19 -18.78 -92.78 30.92
N LEU A 20 -18.39 -92.93 32.19
CA LEU A 20 -17.75 -91.88 32.98
C LEU A 20 -16.39 -91.48 32.39
N THR A 21 -15.65 -92.44 31.83
CA THR A 21 -14.37 -92.20 31.15
C THR A 21 -14.58 -91.46 29.83
N ILE A 22 -15.55 -91.88 29.02
CA ILE A 22 -15.92 -91.22 27.76
C ILE A 22 -16.42 -89.79 28.00
N VAL A 23 -17.23 -89.58 29.04
CA VAL A 23 -17.73 -88.26 29.41
C VAL A 23 -16.59 -87.37 29.92
N LYS A 24 -15.64 -87.90 30.69
CA LYS A 24 -14.43 -87.17 31.10
C LYS A 24 -13.57 -86.75 29.91
N ASP A 25 -13.30 -87.65 28.97
CA ASP A 25 -12.51 -87.33 27.77
C ASP A 25 -13.21 -86.28 26.90
N LYS A 26 -14.53 -86.37 26.76
CA LYS A 26 -15.33 -85.34 26.09
C LYS A 26 -15.25 -84.01 26.83
N LEU A 27 -15.37 -84.01 28.15
CA LEU A 27 -15.27 -82.81 28.98
C LEU A 27 -13.89 -82.14 28.83
N ASP A 28 -12.81 -82.92 28.83
CA ASP A 28 -11.45 -82.41 28.64
C ASP A 28 -11.25 -81.85 27.23
N SER A 29 -11.78 -82.51 26.20
CA SER A 29 -11.71 -82.02 24.83
C SER A 29 -12.47 -80.69 24.63
N VAL A 30 -13.65 -80.57 25.25
CA VAL A 30 -14.49 -79.37 25.22
C VAL A 30 -13.84 -78.26 26.04
N SER A 31 -13.30 -78.58 27.22
CA SER A 31 -12.58 -77.64 28.07
C SER A 31 -11.35 -77.06 27.36
N LYS A 32 -10.58 -77.91 26.65
CA LYS A 32 -9.42 -77.49 25.85
C LYS A 32 -9.84 -76.55 24.71
N LYS A 33 -10.85 -76.94 23.91
CA LYS A 33 -11.41 -76.09 22.84
C LYS A 33 -11.92 -74.75 23.38
N HIS A 34 -12.57 -74.76 24.53
CA HIS A 34 -13.06 -73.54 25.17
C HIS A 34 -11.90 -72.65 25.62
N LYS A 35 -10.83 -73.22 26.17
CA LYS A 35 -9.63 -72.48 26.60
C LYS A 35 -8.91 -71.85 25.40
N ASP A 36 -8.77 -72.58 24.31
CA ASP A 36 -8.15 -72.09 23.06
C ASP A 36 -8.99 -70.99 22.41
N LYS A 37 -10.32 -71.16 22.37
CA LYS A 37 -11.22 -70.12 21.85
C LYS A 37 -11.19 -68.87 22.72
N LYS A 38 -11.13 -69.03 24.05
CA LYS A 38 -11.00 -67.93 25.02
C LYS A 38 -9.67 -67.19 24.87
N SER A 39 -8.56 -67.90 24.61
CA SER A 39 -7.26 -67.24 24.38
C SER A 39 -7.24 -66.47 23.06
N GLY A 40 -7.81 -67.03 21.98
CA GLY A 40 -7.95 -66.35 20.69
C GLY A 40 -8.80 -65.09 20.77
N LEU A 41 -9.95 -65.15 21.48
CA LEU A 41 -10.79 -63.99 21.75
C LEU A 41 -10.04 -62.91 22.57
N ASN A 42 -9.26 -63.31 23.57
CA ASN A 42 -8.48 -62.38 24.38
C ASN A 42 -7.39 -61.67 23.56
N ASN A 43 -6.68 -62.41 22.70
CA ASN A 43 -5.66 -61.84 21.82
C ASN A 43 -6.28 -60.85 20.83
N ASN A 44 -7.42 -61.19 20.22
CA ASN A 44 -8.15 -60.28 19.35
C ASN A 44 -8.64 -59.04 20.09
N TYR A 45 -9.12 -59.18 21.33
CA TYR A 45 -9.52 -58.04 22.15
C TYR A 45 -8.35 -57.11 22.45
N ILE A 46 -7.17 -57.65 22.75
CA ILE A 46 -5.94 -56.86 22.97
C ILE A 46 -5.55 -56.10 21.70
N ASP A 47 -5.53 -56.76 20.55
CA ASP A 47 -5.19 -56.13 19.26
C ASP A 47 -6.20 -55.03 18.89
N LEU A 48 -7.50 -55.30 19.04
CA LEU A 48 -8.56 -54.32 18.77
C LEU A 48 -8.46 -53.11 19.71
N LYS A 49 -8.13 -53.34 20.99
CA LYS A 49 -7.91 -52.28 21.98
C LYS A 49 -6.69 -51.43 21.64
N ALA A 50 -5.60 -52.04 21.19
CA ALA A 50 -4.41 -51.31 20.73
C ALA A 50 -4.73 -50.46 19.50
N LYS A 51 -5.41 -51.03 18.50
CA LYS A 51 -5.87 -50.30 17.31
C LYS A 51 -6.79 -49.14 17.67
N HIS A 52 -7.72 -49.33 18.59
CA HIS A 52 -8.61 -48.26 19.06
C HIS A 52 -7.82 -47.12 19.72
N GLY A 53 -6.81 -47.43 20.55
CA GLY A 53 -5.92 -46.44 21.15
C GLY A 53 -5.20 -45.59 20.10
N ILE A 54 -4.59 -46.24 19.10
CA ILE A 54 -3.90 -45.55 18.00
C ILE A 54 -4.86 -44.69 17.17
N LEU A 55 -6.05 -45.21 16.88
CA LEU A 55 -7.03 -44.48 16.08
C LEU A 55 -7.56 -43.25 16.83
N LYS A 56 -7.71 -43.37 18.16
CA LYS A 56 -8.10 -42.26 19.02
C LYS A 56 -7.01 -41.18 19.07
N GLU A 57 -5.76 -41.56 19.24
CA GLU A 57 -4.63 -40.60 19.22
C GLU A 57 -4.56 -39.84 17.89
N LYS A 58 -4.76 -40.55 16.76
CA LYS A 58 -4.84 -39.91 15.43
C LYS A 58 -6.03 -38.99 15.28
N MET A 59 -7.16 -39.32 15.92
CA MET A 59 -8.36 -38.47 15.92
C MET A 59 -8.08 -37.17 16.67
N ASP A 60 -7.51 -37.27 17.88
CA ASP A 60 -7.15 -36.13 18.72
C ASP A 60 -6.10 -35.23 18.00
N GLU A 61 -5.11 -35.83 17.33
CA GLU A 61 -4.13 -35.10 16.51
C GLU A 61 -4.79 -34.37 15.33
N THR A 62 -5.70 -35.04 14.62
CA THR A 62 -6.42 -34.44 13.49
C THR A 62 -7.33 -33.31 13.95
N GLU A 63 -8.01 -33.44 15.09
CA GLU A 63 -8.82 -32.37 15.69
C GLU A 63 -7.96 -31.15 16.03
N ALA A 64 -6.80 -31.35 16.66
CA ALA A 64 -5.86 -30.26 16.94
C ALA A 64 -5.35 -29.57 15.65
N MET A 65 -5.12 -30.35 14.59
CA MET A 65 -4.75 -29.80 13.27
C MET A 65 -5.87 -28.98 12.65
N LEU A 66 -7.14 -29.37 12.83
CA LEU A 66 -8.29 -28.62 12.33
C LEU A 66 -8.43 -27.27 13.06
N GLU A 67 -8.32 -27.25 14.39
CA GLU A 67 -8.34 -26.00 15.15
C GLU A 67 -7.19 -25.05 14.74
N ALA A 68 -6.00 -25.60 14.51
CA ALA A 68 -4.87 -24.83 13.99
C ALA A 68 -5.10 -24.31 12.56
N LEU A 69 -5.87 -25.02 11.73
CA LEU A 69 -6.24 -24.59 10.39
C LEU A 69 -7.28 -23.46 10.43
N ASP A 70 -8.27 -23.57 11.30
CA ASP A 70 -9.33 -22.57 11.48
C ASP A 70 -8.75 -21.24 11.95
N THR A 71 -7.87 -21.26 12.95
CA THR A 71 -7.15 -20.06 13.41
C THR A 71 -6.32 -19.42 12.30
N LYS A 72 -5.62 -20.22 11.47
CA LYS A 72 -4.91 -19.71 10.28
C LYS A 72 -5.87 -19.11 9.25
N GLN A 73 -7.04 -19.70 9.05
CA GLN A 73 -8.04 -19.20 8.11
C GLN A 73 -8.59 -17.84 8.57
N GLU A 74 -8.85 -17.66 9.86
CA GLU A 74 -9.23 -16.36 10.43
C GLU A 74 -8.13 -15.31 10.23
N GLN A 75 -6.87 -15.66 10.51
CA GLN A 75 -5.72 -14.78 10.26
C GLN A 75 -5.63 -14.38 8.79
N LEU A 76 -5.81 -15.32 7.87
CA LEU A 76 -5.77 -15.09 6.44
C LEU A 76 -6.90 -14.14 6.00
N ASN A 77 -8.11 -14.33 6.52
CA ASN A 77 -9.24 -13.42 6.27
C ASN A 77 -8.97 -12.01 6.79
N ASN A 78 -8.39 -11.88 7.99
CA ASN A 78 -7.99 -10.59 8.54
C ASN A 78 -6.92 -9.90 7.69
N ILE A 79 -5.92 -10.65 7.20
CA ILE A 79 -4.88 -10.14 6.30
C ILE A 79 -5.50 -9.69 4.98
N LYS A 80 -6.40 -10.48 4.38
CA LYS A 80 -7.12 -10.10 3.14
C LYS A 80 -7.92 -8.81 3.31
N SER A 81 -8.65 -8.68 4.41
CA SER A 81 -9.42 -7.47 4.73
C SER A 81 -8.50 -6.25 4.85
N LYS A 82 -7.39 -6.37 5.59
CA LYS A 82 -6.38 -5.31 5.69
C LYS A 82 -5.79 -4.96 4.33
N LEU A 83 -5.45 -5.96 3.50
CA LEU A 83 -4.91 -5.75 2.17
C LEU A 83 -5.88 -4.94 1.29
N ASN A 84 -7.16 -5.30 1.28
CA ASN A 84 -8.18 -4.57 0.52
C ASN A 84 -8.28 -3.12 1.00
N SER A 85 -8.31 -2.89 2.32
CA SER A 85 -8.36 -1.53 2.87
C SER A 85 -7.14 -0.68 2.49
N LEU A 86 -5.95 -1.28 2.45
CA LEU A 86 -4.72 -0.60 2.03
C LEU A 86 -4.71 -0.32 0.54
N GLN A 87 -5.24 -1.22 -0.28
CA GLN A 87 -5.39 -1.00 -1.72
C GLN A 87 -6.33 0.17 -2.01
N ASP A 88 -7.42 0.28 -1.27
CA ASP A 88 -8.37 1.40 -1.45
C ASP A 88 -7.76 2.72 -1.00
N LYS A 89 -7.08 2.76 0.16
CA LYS A 89 -6.29 3.92 0.60
C LYS A 89 -5.24 4.33 -0.42
N LYS A 90 -4.53 3.37 -1.02
CA LYS A 90 -3.55 3.65 -2.07
C LYS A 90 -4.21 4.34 -3.27
N LYS A 91 -5.37 3.85 -3.72
CA LYS A 91 -6.11 4.48 -4.85
C LYS A 91 -6.53 5.90 -4.50
N GLU A 92 -6.98 6.14 -3.28
CA GLU A 92 -7.39 7.47 -2.81
C GLU A 92 -6.21 8.45 -2.81
N VAL A 93 -5.09 8.07 -2.19
CA VAL A 93 -3.87 8.91 -2.16
C VAL A 93 -3.33 9.21 -3.56
N VAL A 94 -3.40 8.24 -4.49
CA VAL A 94 -2.99 8.47 -5.89
C VAL A 94 -3.90 9.50 -6.56
N LYS A 95 -5.23 9.38 -6.39
CA LYS A 95 -6.17 10.36 -6.95
C LYS A 95 -5.96 11.75 -6.35
N GLU A 96 -5.76 11.84 -5.04
CA GLU A 96 -5.50 13.10 -4.36
C GLU A 96 -4.21 13.75 -4.87
N LYS A 97 -3.13 12.97 -5.01
CA LYS A 97 -1.87 13.43 -5.60
C LYS A 97 -2.08 13.98 -7.02
N GLU A 98 -2.78 13.24 -7.89
CA GLU A 98 -3.05 13.67 -9.27
C GLU A 98 -3.87 14.97 -9.30
N TYR A 99 -4.89 15.07 -8.44
CA TYR A 99 -5.69 16.27 -8.29
C TYR A 99 -4.85 17.47 -7.85
N LEU A 100 -4.06 17.32 -6.78
CA LEU A 100 -3.18 18.38 -6.27
C LEU A 100 -2.14 18.81 -7.32
N GLN A 101 -1.50 17.86 -7.99
CA GLN A 101 -0.54 18.16 -9.06
C GLN A 101 -1.20 18.92 -10.22
N SER A 102 -2.43 18.56 -10.59
CA SER A 102 -3.17 19.26 -11.62
C SER A 102 -3.59 20.66 -11.15
N ALA A 103 -4.08 20.80 -9.93
CA ALA A 103 -4.50 22.09 -9.37
C ALA A 103 -3.34 23.07 -9.30
N VAL A 104 -2.19 22.65 -8.75
CA VAL A 104 -0.97 23.46 -8.70
C VAL A 104 -0.52 23.87 -10.10
N ARG A 105 -0.53 22.95 -11.07
CA ARG A 105 -0.15 23.25 -12.46
C ARG A 105 -1.10 24.27 -13.11
N THR A 106 -2.41 24.14 -12.87
CA THR A 106 -3.41 25.09 -13.38
C THR A 106 -3.15 26.48 -12.81
N THR A 107 -3.05 26.61 -11.48
CA THR A 107 -2.74 27.89 -10.82
C THR A 107 -1.41 28.47 -11.29
N PHE A 108 -0.39 27.63 -11.46
CA PHE A 108 0.90 28.06 -11.99
C PHE A 108 0.80 28.66 -13.40
N ASN A 109 0.10 27.99 -14.32
CA ASN A 109 -0.09 28.48 -15.68
C ASN A 109 -1.00 29.71 -15.75
N GLU A 110 -2.01 29.81 -14.88
CA GLU A 110 -2.84 31.01 -14.73
C GLU A 110 -2.00 32.20 -14.27
N ASN A 111 -1.14 32.00 -13.27
CA ASN A 111 -0.21 33.03 -12.80
C ASN A 111 0.79 33.43 -13.90
N ILE A 112 1.30 32.48 -14.69
CA ILE A 112 2.18 32.79 -15.82
C ILE A 112 1.50 33.76 -16.78
N ASN A 113 0.28 33.42 -17.22
CA ASN A 113 -0.44 34.24 -18.17
C ASN A 113 -0.70 35.64 -17.59
N HIS A 114 -1.15 35.72 -16.34
CA HIS A 114 -1.46 36.99 -15.70
C HIS A 114 -0.22 37.89 -15.54
N ILE A 115 0.89 37.34 -15.05
CA ILE A 115 2.14 38.10 -14.88
C ILE A 115 2.73 38.51 -16.23
N LYS A 116 2.67 37.63 -17.23
CA LYS A 116 3.08 37.93 -18.60
C LYS A 116 2.28 39.11 -19.18
N ASP A 117 0.98 39.16 -18.94
CA ASP A 117 0.12 40.25 -19.41
C ASP A 117 0.42 41.58 -18.68
N ILE A 118 0.75 41.53 -17.39
CA ILE A 118 1.18 42.71 -16.61
C ILE A 118 2.51 43.27 -17.12
N ILE A 119 3.49 42.39 -17.36
CA ILE A 119 4.81 42.79 -17.89
C ILE A 119 4.69 43.25 -19.34
N GLY A 120 3.79 42.66 -20.15
CA GLY A 120 3.55 43.09 -21.52
C GLY A 120 4.78 42.98 -22.42
N PHE A 121 5.53 41.89 -22.31
CA PHE A 121 6.72 41.66 -23.14
C PHE A 121 6.34 41.10 -24.50
N GLU A 122 6.46 41.92 -25.54
CA GLU A 122 5.88 41.66 -26.88
C GLU A 122 6.52 40.47 -27.60
N ASN A 123 7.79 40.15 -27.36
CA ASN A 123 8.47 39.08 -28.10
C ASN A 123 7.95 37.68 -27.71
N ILE A 124 7.34 37.55 -26.53
CA ILE A 124 6.86 36.28 -25.98
C ILE A 124 5.34 36.23 -26.06
N LYS A 125 4.82 35.29 -26.85
CA LYS A 125 3.39 35.06 -26.99
C LYS A 125 2.81 34.31 -25.82
N ASN A 126 3.46 33.23 -25.42
CA ASN A 126 2.97 32.36 -24.36
C ASN A 126 4.12 31.62 -23.67
N VAL A 127 3.96 31.40 -22.36
CA VAL A 127 4.81 30.52 -21.57
C VAL A 127 3.88 29.57 -20.84
N ARG A 128 4.20 28.27 -20.82
CA ARG A 128 3.38 27.28 -20.12
C ARG A 128 4.20 26.11 -19.61
N LEU A 129 3.79 25.59 -18.46
CA LEU A 129 4.32 24.37 -17.88
C LEU A 129 3.51 23.17 -18.36
N GLU A 130 4.17 22.27 -19.09
CA GLU A 130 3.61 21.01 -19.54
C GLU A 130 4.23 19.82 -18.80
N VAL A 131 3.47 18.72 -18.71
CA VAL A 131 3.98 17.44 -18.23
C VAL A 131 4.02 16.47 -19.40
N LEU A 132 5.23 16.03 -19.75
CA LEU A 132 5.49 15.06 -20.82
C LEU A 132 6.33 13.94 -20.22
N ASN A 133 5.84 12.69 -20.31
CA ASN A 133 6.52 11.51 -19.77
C ASN A 133 6.94 11.69 -18.29
N ASP A 134 6.01 12.16 -17.45
CA ASP A 134 6.22 12.44 -16.02
C ASP A 134 7.31 13.50 -15.71
N LYS A 135 7.77 14.25 -16.71
CA LYS A 135 8.71 15.36 -16.54
C LYS A 135 8.04 16.69 -16.81
N TYR A 136 8.31 17.66 -15.94
CA TYR A 136 7.95 19.05 -16.17
C TYR A 136 8.81 19.64 -17.28
N ASN A 137 8.15 20.27 -18.25
CA ASN A 137 8.80 20.96 -19.35
C ASN A 137 8.19 22.35 -19.47
N LEU A 138 9.05 23.36 -19.51
CA LEU A 138 8.62 24.71 -19.82
C LEU A 138 8.61 24.87 -21.33
N VAL A 139 7.48 25.31 -21.87
CA VAL A 139 7.30 25.57 -23.30
C VAL A 139 7.07 27.06 -23.48
N VAL A 140 7.94 27.68 -24.28
CA VAL A 140 7.84 29.10 -24.65
C VAL A 140 7.48 29.19 -26.12
N VAL A 141 6.55 30.10 -26.44
CA VAL A 141 6.12 30.42 -27.80
C VAL A 141 6.40 31.90 -28.03
N ARG A 142 7.18 32.23 -29.06
CA ARG A 142 7.44 33.62 -29.48
C ARG A 142 6.31 34.12 -30.39
N GLU A 143 6.10 35.43 -30.47
CA GLU A 143 5.04 35.99 -31.33
C GLU A 143 5.26 35.69 -32.82
N GLU A 144 6.52 35.65 -33.26
CA GLU A 144 6.88 35.35 -34.65
C GLU A 144 6.70 33.87 -35.01
N GLU A 145 6.56 32.99 -34.02
CA GLU A 145 6.51 31.54 -34.20
C GLU A 145 5.07 31.00 -34.17
N LYS A 146 4.72 30.19 -35.18
CA LYS A 146 3.41 29.52 -35.23
C LYS A 146 3.33 28.24 -34.40
N LYS A 147 4.47 27.69 -33.97
CA LYS A 147 4.55 26.41 -33.26
C LYS A 147 5.41 26.55 -32.01
N PRO A 148 5.09 25.83 -30.92
CA PRO A 148 5.94 25.79 -29.75
C PRO A 148 7.27 25.13 -30.07
N ASP A 149 8.37 25.81 -29.78
CA ASP A 149 9.71 25.21 -29.81
C ASP A 149 9.99 24.53 -28.46
N ARG A 150 10.25 23.22 -28.51
CA ARG A 150 10.56 22.40 -27.32
C ARG A 150 11.99 22.63 -26.80
N TYR A 151 12.86 23.23 -27.62
CA TYR A 151 14.20 23.67 -27.22
C TYR A 151 14.25 25.17 -26.93
N SER A 152 13.10 25.84 -26.87
CA SER A 152 12.98 27.31 -26.78
C SER A 152 13.89 27.93 -25.74
N LEU A 153 14.01 27.35 -24.54
CA LEU A 153 14.88 27.88 -23.48
C LEU A 153 16.36 28.03 -23.87
N GLN A 154 16.88 27.17 -24.73
CA GLN A 154 18.28 27.19 -25.16
C GLN A 154 18.53 28.18 -26.30
N THR A 155 17.46 28.63 -26.96
CA THR A 155 17.49 29.51 -28.12
C THR A 155 16.98 30.92 -27.81
N LEU A 156 16.51 31.17 -26.57
CA LEU A 156 16.13 32.49 -26.09
C LEU A 156 17.34 33.43 -26.05
N SER A 157 17.11 34.67 -26.45
CA SER A 157 18.02 35.78 -26.13
C SER A 157 18.14 35.98 -24.62
N THR A 158 19.19 36.67 -24.17
CA THR A 158 19.40 36.99 -22.74
C THR A 158 18.20 37.74 -22.15
N SER A 159 17.65 38.70 -22.89
CA SER A 159 16.48 39.47 -22.48
C SER A 159 15.22 38.61 -22.34
N GLU A 160 14.99 37.68 -23.28
CA GLU A 160 13.84 36.77 -23.21
C GLU A 160 14.00 35.80 -22.06
N LEU A 161 15.20 35.27 -21.84
CA LEU A 161 15.48 34.32 -20.78
C LEU A 161 15.28 34.95 -19.40
N GLU A 162 15.71 36.19 -19.19
CA GLU A 162 15.51 36.91 -17.93
C GLU A 162 14.02 37.14 -17.66
N VAL A 163 13.27 37.65 -18.65
CA VAL A 163 11.84 37.92 -18.50
C VAL A 163 11.04 36.63 -18.28
N VAL A 164 11.30 35.58 -19.06
CA VAL A 164 10.66 34.27 -18.87
C VAL A 164 11.02 33.70 -17.50
N GLY A 165 12.28 33.79 -17.08
CA GLY A 165 12.74 33.35 -15.78
C GLY A 165 12.00 34.06 -14.64
N LEU A 166 11.85 35.38 -14.73
CA LEU A 166 11.10 36.19 -13.77
C LEU A 166 9.63 35.77 -13.69
N ILE A 167 8.95 35.65 -14.85
CA ILE A 167 7.54 35.22 -14.91
C ILE A 167 7.37 33.86 -14.26
N VAL A 168 8.22 32.89 -14.60
CA VAL A 168 8.17 31.51 -14.08
C VAL A 168 8.44 31.49 -12.57
N MET A 169 9.45 32.23 -12.11
CA MET A 169 9.79 32.32 -10.69
C MET A 169 8.63 32.90 -9.88
N LEU A 170 8.07 34.04 -10.29
CA LEU A 170 6.96 34.69 -9.59
C LEU A 170 5.69 33.84 -9.64
N SER A 171 5.44 33.17 -10.75
CA SER A 171 4.29 32.25 -10.87
C SER A 171 4.39 31.07 -9.92
N GLY A 172 5.60 30.52 -9.77
CA GLY A 172 5.91 29.47 -8.80
C GLY A 172 5.78 29.96 -7.36
N TYR A 173 6.35 31.13 -7.07
CA TYR A 173 6.28 31.78 -5.77
C TYR A 173 4.82 31.94 -5.30
N LEU A 174 3.93 32.38 -6.19
CA LEU A 174 2.50 32.54 -5.88
C LEU A 174 1.75 31.20 -5.85
N ALA A 175 1.97 30.30 -6.82
CA ALA A 175 1.26 29.03 -6.89
C ALA A 175 1.57 28.11 -5.69
N TYR A 176 2.80 28.15 -5.19
CA TYR A 176 3.22 27.42 -4.00
C TYR A 176 3.03 28.20 -2.69
N LYS A 177 2.42 29.40 -2.75
CA LYS A 177 2.16 30.24 -1.58
C LYS A 177 3.42 30.51 -0.75
N VAL A 178 4.55 30.71 -1.42
CA VAL A 178 5.84 30.93 -0.76
C VAL A 178 5.81 32.22 0.06
N ASN A 179 5.05 33.21 -0.39
CA ASN A 179 4.75 34.45 0.31
C ASN A 179 4.13 34.24 1.71
N GLU A 180 3.40 33.15 1.94
CA GLU A 180 2.81 32.85 3.26
C GLU A 180 3.87 32.40 4.29
N LYS A 181 5.03 31.93 3.84
CA LYS A 181 6.14 31.48 4.70
C LYS A 181 7.33 32.44 4.71
N PHE A 182 7.56 33.11 3.59
CA PHE A 182 8.66 34.02 3.39
C PHE A 182 8.09 35.38 2.95
N PRO A 183 7.91 36.33 3.90
CA PRO A 183 7.20 37.58 3.64
C PRO A 183 8.02 38.61 2.84
N VAL A 184 9.33 38.38 2.70
CA VAL A 184 10.25 39.26 1.99
C VAL A 184 10.69 38.64 0.67
N LEU A 185 10.50 39.37 -0.43
CA LEU A 185 10.99 39.02 -1.77
C LEU A 185 12.11 39.98 -2.17
N ILE A 186 13.30 39.44 -2.48
CA ILE A 186 14.43 40.23 -2.99
C ILE A 186 14.56 39.96 -4.49
N LEU A 187 14.50 41.01 -5.30
CA LEU A 187 14.74 40.94 -6.74
C LEU A 187 16.02 41.72 -7.03
N ASP A 188 17.03 40.99 -7.47
CA ASP A 188 18.33 41.54 -7.81
C ASP A 188 18.44 41.80 -9.32
N GLU A 189 18.91 42.99 -9.69
CA GLU A 189 19.23 43.39 -11.07
C GLU A 189 18.20 43.03 -12.16
N LEU A 190 17.04 43.68 -12.15
CA LEU A 190 16.05 43.58 -13.24
C LEU A 190 16.45 44.47 -14.42
N THR A 191 17.15 43.90 -15.41
CA THR A 191 17.85 44.66 -16.46
C THR A 191 16.97 44.99 -17.66
N TYR A 192 16.08 44.07 -18.06
CA TYR A 192 15.29 44.22 -19.29
C TYR A 192 13.84 44.68 -19.05
N LEU A 193 13.56 45.23 -17.87
CA LEU A 193 12.27 45.86 -17.56
C LEU A 193 12.45 47.38 -17.49
N ASP A 194 11.70 48.08 -18.34
CA ASP A 194 11.55 49.53 -18.22
C ASP A 194 10.75 49.91 -16.96
N VAL A 195 10.81 51.19 -16.59
CA VAL A 195 10.17 51.74 -15.39
C VAL A 195 8.67 51.51 -15.39
N ASP A 196 8.00 51.60 -16.55
CA ASP A 196 6.55 51.44 -16.65
C ASP A 196 6.12 50.00 -16.37
N ARG A 197 6.83 49.02 -16.96
CA ARG A 197 6.59 47.60 -16.72
C ARG A 197 6.92 47.20 -15.29
N LEU A 198 8.02 47.72 -14.75
CA LEU A 198 8.40 47.48 -13.36
C LEU A 198 7.35 48.05 -12.39
N THR A 199 6.85 49.25 -12.65
CA THR A 199 5.80 49.89 -11.85
C THR A 199 4.54 49.01 -11.80
N LYS A 200 4.05 48.56 -12.96
CA LYS A 200 2.89 47.65 -13.04
C LYS A 200 3.12 46.34 -12.29
N LEU A 201 4.32 45.78 -12.40
CA LEU A 201 4.67 44.56 -11.69
C LEU A 201 4.70 44.75 -10.18
N MET A 202 5.28 45.86 -9.70
CA MET A 202 5.31 46.19 -8.27
C MET A 202 3.91 46.44 -7.70
N ASP A 203 3.06 47.18 -8.42
CA ASP A 203 1.66 47.42 -8.02
C ASP A 203 0.84 46.13 -7.91
N TYR A 204 1.18 45.11 -8.70
CA TYR A 204 0.61 43.78 -8.59
C TYR A 204 1.17 42.99 -7.40
N LEU A 205 2.50 43.00 -7.21
CA LEU A 205 3.15 42.19 -6.17
C LEU A 205 2.92 42.71 -4.76
N GLN A 206 2.81 44.02 -4.55
CA GLN A 206 2.54 44.61 -3.22
C GLN A 206 1.21 44.12 -2.60
N GLN A 207 0.28 43.63 -3.42
CA GLN A 207 -1.00 43.08 -2.93
C GLN A 207 -0.85 41.64 -2.42
N LYS A 208 0.32 41.02 -2.64
CA LYS A 208 0.57 39.59 -2.43
C LYS A 208 1.79 39.31 -1.55
N VAL A 209 2.69 40.27 -1.42
CA VAL A 209 3.95 40.17 -0.68
C VAL A 209 4.02 41.30 0.33
N GLU A 210 4.45 40.99 1.56
CA GLU A 210 4.53 41.99 2.63
C GLU A 210 5.66 42.99 2.39
N SER A 211 6.79 42.55 1.84
CA SER A 211 7.92 43.43 1.55
C SER A 211 8.69 42.98 0.31
N ILE A 212 9.03 43.95 -0.54
CA ILE A 212 9.83 43.73 -1.75
C ILE A 212 11.08 44.60 -1.68
N ILE A 213 12.23 43.99 -1.91
CA ILE A 213 13.52 44.68 -1.98
C ILE A 213 14.00 44.60 -3.42
N LEU A 214 14.21 45.77 -4.03
CA LEU A 214 14.88 45.91 -5.32
C LEU A 214 16.31 46.38 -5.05
N THR A 215 17.31 45.66 -5.57
CA THR A 215 18.72 46.06 -5.39
C THR A 215 19.15 47.18 -6.34
N LYS A 216 18.47 47.28 -7.48
CA LYS A 216 18.74 48.26 -8.52
C LYS A 216 17.42 48.77 -9.09
N LEU A 217 17.28 50.10 -9.12
CA LEU A 217 16.17 50.76 -9.78
C LEU A 217 16.54 51.02 -11.25
N PRO A 218 15.61 50.82 -12.20
CA PRO A 218 15.79 51.28 -13.57
C PRO A 218 15.92 52.80 -13.62
N GLU A 219 16.60 53.32 -14.63
CA GLU A 219 16.75 54.77 -14.82
C GLU A 219 15.37 55.43 -15.02
N GLY A 220 14.92 56.21 -14.04
CA GLY A 220 13.65 56.95 -14.05
C GLY A 220 12.94 56.98 -12.69
N ASN A 221 11.73 57.54 -12.64
CA ASN A 221 10.94 57.63 -11.42
C ASN A 221 9.98 56.44 -11.31
N LEU A 222 10.25 55.51 -10.40
CA LEU A 222 9.33 54.43 -10.07
C LEU A 222 8.13 55.02 -9.30
N ASN A 223 6.95 55.00 -9.91
CA ASN A 223 5.74 55.60 -9.33
C ASN A 223 4.78 54.51 -8.88
N VAL A 224 5.08 53.89 -7.74
CA VAL A 224 4.27 52.82 -7.15
C VAL A 224 3.38 53.37 -6.04
N SER A 225 2.23 52.74 -5.85
CA SER A 225 1.30 53.10 -4.77
C SER A 225 1.74 52.64 -3.37
N ALA A 226 2.81 51.84 -3.28
CA ALA A 226 3.42 51.37 -2.04
C ALA A 226 4.22 52.45 -1.31
N ASN A 227 4.38 52.27 0.01
CA ASN A 227 5.39 52.96 0.80
C ASN A 227 6.79 52.53 0.33
N PHE A 228 7.37 53.32 -0.57
CA PHE A 228 8.68 53.08 -1.14
C PHE A 228 9.76 53.79 -0.32
N GLN A 229 10.75 53.04 0.17
CA GLN A 229 11.93 53.58 0.83
C GLN A 229 13.16 53.30 -0.01
N VAL A 230 13.83 54.36 -0.47
CA VAL A 230 15.15 54.24 -1.09
C VAL A 230 16.18 54.07 0.02
N LEU A 231 16.95 52.98 -0.04
CA LEU A 231 18.10 52.77 0.81
C LEU A 231 19.31 53.29 0.03
N ASP A 232 19.73 54.52 0.31
CA ASP A 232 20.94 55.08 -0.29
C ASP A 232 22.16 54.26 0.15
N SER A 233 22.98 53.85 -0.82
CA SER A 233 24.24 53.15 -0.58
C SER A 233 25.36 54.13 -0.25
N ASP A 234 25.21 54.92 0.82
CA ASP A 234 26.32 55.68 1.40
C ASP A 234 27.14 54.80 2.38
N LEU A 235 27.43 53.56 1.97
CA LEU A 235 28.25 52.58 2.70
C LEU A 235 29.50 52.20 1.89
#